data_AF-A0A8S7L6J6-F1
#
_entry.id   AF-A0A8S7L6J6-F1
#
_cell.length_a   1.000
_cell.length_b   1.000
_cell.length_c   1.000
_cell.angle_alpha   90.00
_cell.angle_beta   90.00
_cell.angle_gamma   90.00
#
_symmetry.space_group_name_H-M   'P 1'
#
loop_
_entity.id
_entity.type
_entity.pdbx_description
1 polymer ?
#
loop_
_entity_poly.entity_id
_entity_poly.type
_entity_poly.pdbx_seq_one_letter_code
_entity_poly.pdbx_strand_id
1 'polypeptide(L)'
;MNDREFRAMLQASRQRNRHNGYSCTNNPTSHEVPKFTRAERKGIDEVIRAITPRSRYMPTRKSTKNTIKNYLANFDSYEELSSRLEDVIIGFCRSEGHPKYNKKLFYLLKNLDEINAASVTNHLQRQATRLSHELPTDAYCALLAVMCAKLIGVVEHHIAVGNIEPMENEQPDFEFDPYILEEF
;
A
#
# COMPACT_ATOMS: atom_id res chain seq x y z
N MET A 1 -0.01 -37.46 -39.46
CA MET A 1 -1.36 -37.75 -38.92
C MET A 1 -2.35 -37.00 -39.78
N ASN A 2 -3.26 -37.69 -40.47
CA ASN A 2 -4.18 -37.04 -41.41
C ASN A 2 -5.25 -36.26 -40.65
N ASP A 3 -5.54 -35.02 -41.06
CA ASP A 3 -6.51 -34.13 -40.40
C ASP A 3 -7.92 -34.75 -40.30
N ARG A 4 -8.23 -35.67 -41.23
CA ARG A 4 -9.46 -36.48 -41.25
C ARG A 4 -9.51 -37.51 -40.12
N GLU A 5 -8.40 -38.16 -39.81
CA GLU A 5 -8.30 -39.15 -38.72
C GLU A 5 -8.44 -38.47 -37.36
N PHE A 6 -7.83 -37.28 -37.22
CA PHE A 6 -7.95 -36.48 -36.00
C PHE A 6 -9.39 -36.02 -35.75
N ARG A 7 -10.11 -35.59 -36.80
CA ARG A 7 -11.53 -35.22 -36.70
C ARG A 7 -12.42 -36.43 -36.36
N ALA A 8 -12.16 -37.59 -36.96
CA ALA A 8 -12.87 -38.82 -36.64
C ALA A 8 -12.65 -39.25 -35.18
N MET A 9 -11.42 -39.14 -34.69
CA MET A 9 -11.07 -39.42 -33.28
C MET A 9 -11.83 -38.49 -32.32
N LEU A 10 -11.88 -37.19 -32.60
CA LEU A 10 -12.61 -36.22 -31.79
C LEU A 10 -14.12 -36.50 -31.78
N GLN A 11 -14.70 -36.86 -32.92
CA GLN A 11 -16.12 -37.19 -33.02
C GLN A 11 -16.46 -38.46 -32.23
N ALA A 12 -15.65 -39.51 -32.34
CA ALA A 12 -15.80 -40.75 -31.58
C ALA A 12 -15.59 -40.53 -30.07
N SER A 13 -14.67 -39.64 -29.67
CA SER A 13 -14.46 -39.26 -28.27
C SER A 13 -15.68 -38.53 -27.70
N ARG A 14 -16.23 -37.54 -28.42
CA ARG A 14 -17.45 -36.82 -28.01
C ARG A 14 -18.65 -37.77 -27.85
N GLN A 15 -18.81 -38.72 -28.77
CA GLN A 15 -19.91 -39.68 -28.72
C GLN A 15 -19.78 -40.65 -27.54
N ARG A 16 -18.57 -41.16 -27.27
CA ARG A 16 -18.29 -42.01 -26.10
C ARG A 16 -18.50 -41.26 -24.79
N ASN A 17 -18.02 -40.02 -24.69
CA ASN A 17 -18.19 -39.21 -23.49
C ASN A 17 -19.67 -38.89 -23.23
N ARG A 18 -20.48 -38.70 -24.28
CA ARG A 18 -21.93 -38.52 -24.15
C ARG A 18 -22.65 -39.80 -23.72
N HIS A 19 -22.28 -40.96 -24.29
CA HIS A 19 -22.85 -42.25 -23.91
C HIS A 19 -22.51 -42.63 -22.45
N ASN A 20 -21.28 -42.33 -22.03
CA ASN A 20 -20.79 -42.63 -20.67
C ASN A 20 -21.18 -41.57 -19.63
N GLY A 21 -21.97 -40.55 -20.01
CA GLY A 21 -22.43 -39.50 -19.09
C GLY A 21 -21.36 -38.48 -18.67
N TYR A 22 -20.15 -38.52 -19.25
CA TYR A 22 -19.06 -37.58 -18.97
C TYR A 22 -19.26 -36.18 -19.57
N SER A 23 -20.33 -35.96 -20.32
CA SER A 23 -20.75 -34.62 -20.79
C SER A 23 -21.97 -34.12 -20.01
N CYS A 24 -21.87 -34.04 -18.69
CA CYS A 24 -22.91 -33.49 -17.83
C CYS A 24 -22.78 -31.97 -17.72
N THR A 25 -23.10 -31.25 -18.81
CA THR A 25 -23.56 -29.87 -18.69
C THR A 25 -25.02 -29.83 -19.11
N ASN A 26 -25.89 -30.32 -18.22
CA ASN A 26 -27.30 -29.89 -18.20
C ASN A 26 -27.37 -28.45 -17.67
N ASN A 27 -26.61 -27.54 -18.27
CA ASN A 27 -26.79 -26.13 -18.00
C ASN A 27 -28.05 -25.75 -18.81
N PRO A 28 -29.15 -25.33 -18.16
CA PRO A 28 -30.27 -24.79 -18.91
C PRO A 28 -29.75 -23.63 -19.76
N THR A 29 -30.04 -23.67 -21.06
CA THR A 29 -29.59 -22.68 -22.06
C THR A 29 -30.05 -21.25 -21.71
N SER A 30 -31.02 -21.12 -20.81
CA SER A 30 -31.40 -19.87 -20.15
C SER A 30 -31.81 -20.16 -18.71
N HIS A 31 -31.18 -19.49 -17.75
CA HIS A 31 -31.75 -19.35 -16.41
C HIS A 31 -32.56 -18.05 -16.38
N GLU A 32 -33.88 -18.17 -16.49
CA GLU A 32 -34.76 -17.02 -16.29
C GLU A 32 -34.98 -16.83 -14.79
N VAL A 33 -34.58 -15.66 -14.28
CA VAL A 33 -34.82 -15.29 -12.89
C VAL A 33 -36.33 -15.20 -12.66
N PRO A 34 -36.88 -15.74 -11.55
CA PRO A 34 -38.29 -15.62 -11.24
C PRO A 34 -38.77 -14.16 -11.30
N LYS A 35 -39.92 -13.94 -11.94
CA LYS A 35 -40.55 -12.61 -11.99
C LYS A 35 -41.19 -12.33 -10.64
N PHE A 36 -40.46 -11.64 -9.75
CA PHE A 36 -41.00 -11.21 -8.46
C PHE A 36 -42.13 -10.19 -8.62
N THR A 37 -43.20 -10.37 -7.85
CA THR A 37 -44.26 -9.40 -7.64
C THR A 37 -43.73 -8.16 -6.91
N ARG A 38 -44.50 -7.05 -6.95
CA ARG A 38 -44.12 -5.81 -6.25
C ARG A 38 -43.94 -6.00 -4.75
N ALA A 39 -44.74 -6.88 -4.12
CA ALA A 39 -44.65 -7.17 -2.70
C ALA A 39 -43.38 -7.96 -2.34
N GLU A 40 -43.03 -8.97 -3.15
CA GLU A 40 -41.81 -9.76 -2.95
C GLU A 40 -40.54 -8.92 -3.13
N ARG A 41 -40.52 -8.04 -4.14
CA ARG A 41 -39.39 -7.11 -4.33
C ARG A 41 -39.20 -6.19 -3.12
N LYS A 42 -40.30 -5.67 -2.57
CA LYS A 42 -40.26 -4.83 -1.37
C LYS A 42 -39.70 -5.59 -0.15
N GLY A 43 -40.13 -6.83 0.05
CA GLY A 43 -39.61 -7.68 1.12
C GLY A 43 -38.11 -7.98 0.95
N ILE A 44 -37.67 -8.25 -0.28
CA ILE A 44 -36.25 -8.46 -0.59
C ILE A 44 -35.45 -7.17 -0.33
N ASP A 45 -35.93 -6.00 -0.76
CA ASP A 45 -35.28 -4.71 -0.53
C ASP A 45 -35.16 -4.39 0.97
N GLU A 46 -36.18 -4.73 1.77
CA GLU A 46 -36.15 -4.57 3.22
C GLU A 46 -35.11 -5.49 3.87
N VAL A 47 -35.00 -6.74 3.43
CA VAL A 47 -33.98 -7.69 3.88
C VAL A 47 -32.58 -7.22 3.49
N ILE A 48 -32.38 -6.83 2.23
CA ILE A 48 -31.10 -6.27 1.76
C ILE A 48 -30.75 -5.05 2.60
N ARG A 49 -31.69 -4.14 2.86
CA ARG A 49 -31.46 -2.94 3.68
C ARG A 49 -31.17 -3.26 5.15
N ALA A 50 -31.74 -4.33 5.70
CA ALA A 50 -31.47 -4.77 7.06
C ALA A 50 -30.07 -5.39 7.20
N ILE A 51 -29.61 -6.12 6.19
CA ILE A 51 -28.29 -6.78 6.17
C ILE A 51 -27.19 -5.82 5.70
N THR A 52 -27.50 -4.89 4.80
CA THR A 52 -26.52 -3.94 4.28
C THR A 52 -26.16 -2.94 5.39
N PRO A 53 -24.86 -2.80 5.74
CA PRO A 53 -24.43 -1.84 6.76
C PRO A 53 -24.91 -0.43 6.40
N ARG A 54 -25.64 0.23 7.32
CA ARG A 54 -26.19 1.59 7.12
C ARG A 54 -25.09 2.65 6.92
N SER A 55 -23.91 2.42 7.48
CA SER A 55 -22.73 3.23 7.20
C SER A 55 -22.05 2.72 5.94
N ARG A 56 -22.01 3.53 4.88
CA ARG A 56 -21.00 3.32 3.85
C ARG A 56 -19.66 3.39 4.57
N TYR A 57 -18.89 2.30 4.57
CA TYR A 57 -17.49 2.35 4.97
C TYR A 57 -16.77 3.18 3.90
N MET A 58 -16.75 4.51 4.08
CA MET A 58 -15.84 5.38 3.35
C MET A 58 -14.44 4.96 3.79
N PRO A 59 -13.56 4.50 2.89
CA PRO A 59 -12.18 4.21 3.25
C PRO A 59 -11.58 5.49 3.83
N THR A 60 -11.30 5.50 5.12
CA THR A 60 -10.51 6.58 5.72
C THR A 60 -9.14 6.52 5.07
N ARG A 61 -8.67 7.67 4.55
CA ARG A 61 -7.32 7.74 3.99
C ARG A 61 -6.35 7.42 5.11
N LYS A 62 -5.62 6.31 4.97
CA LYS A 62 -4.59 5.93 5.94
C LYS A 62 -3.49 6.98 5.88
N SER A 63 -3.23 7.64 7.01
CA SER A 63 -2.04 8.43 7.24
C SER A 63 -1.10 7.65 8.16
N THR A 64 0.18 7.72 7.87
CA THR A 64 1.22 7.15 8.72
C THR A 64 2.02 8.30 9.32
N LYS A 65 2.15 8.33 10.65
CA LYS A 65 3.02 9.30 11.33
C LYS A 65 4.48 8.95 11.03
N ASN A 66 5.28 9.95 10.70
CA ASN A 66 6.69 9.75 10.40
C ASN A 66 7.53 9.82 11.68
N THR A 67 7.70 8.67 12.31
CA THR A 67 8.47 8.48 13.55
C THR A 67 9.97 8.70 13.36
N ILE A 68 10.48 8.48 12.15
CA ILE A 68 11.91 8.58 11.83
C ILE A 68 12.34 9.96 11.32
N LYS A 69 11.42 10.92 11.19
CA LYS A 69 11.74 12.28 10.70
C LYS A 69 12.83 12.95 11.54
N ASN A 70 12.68 12.91 12.86
CA ASN A 70 13.64 13.53 13.79
C ASN A 70 15.03 12.92 13.67
N TYR A 71 15.10 11.60 13.47
CA TYR A 71 16.35 10.90 13.22
C TYR A 71 16.99 11.33 11.90
N LEU A 72 16.20 11.44 10.83
CA LEU A 72 16.69 11.84 9.50
C LEU A 72 17.03 13.34 9.40
N ALA A 73 16.50 14.17 10.28
CA ALA A 73 16.75 15.62 10.28
C ALA A 73 18.21 15.97 10.57
N ASN A 74 18.93 15.10 11.28
CA ASN A 74 20.35 15.28 11.64
C ASN A 74 21.31 15.14 10.45
N PHE A 75 20.87 14.53 9.35
CA PHE A 75 21.68 14.35 8.14
C PHE A 75 21.32 15.44 7.14
N ASP A 76 22.26 16.27 6.69
CA ASP A 76 21.97 17.34 5.74
C ASP A 76 21.65 16.79 4.37
N SER A 77 22.46 15.83 3.92
CA SER A 77 22.34 15.18 2.63
C SER A 77 22.15 13.67 2.73
N TYR A 78 21.70 13.04 1.65
CA TYR A 78 21.61 11.58 1.55
C TYR A 78 23.00 10.91 1.63
N GLU A 79 24.07 11.62 1.29
CA GLU A 79 25.43 11.05 1.21
C GLU A 79 26.12 10.98 2.59
N GLU A 80 25.56 11.67 3.58
CA GLU A 80 26.01 11.63 4.99
C GLU A 80 25.33 10.53 5.80
N LEU A 81 24.43 9.74 5.18
CA LEU A 81 23.77 8.66 5.87
C LEU A 81 24.78 7.66 6.43
N SER A 82 24.51 7.13 7.62
CA SER A 82 25.23 5.94 8.09
C SER A 82 25.07 4.80 7.08
N SER A 83 26.15 4.07 6.79
CA SER A 83 26.15 2.96 5.82
C SER A 83 25.05 1.94 6.07
N ARG A 84 24.78 1.63 7.36
CA ARG A 84 23.72 0.69 7.77
C ARG A 84 22.33 1.17 7.36
N LEU A 85 22.01 2.45 7.59
CA LEU A 85 20.72 3.01 7.19
C LEU A 85 20.60 3.08 5.66
N GLU A 86 21.71 3.41 4.98
CA GLU A 86 21.71 3.51 3.53
C GLU A 86 21.42 2.14 2.89
N ASP A 87 22.07 1.09 3.39
CA ASP A 87 21.86 -0.29 2.95
C ASP A 87 20.42 -0.75 3.16
N VAL A 88 19.78 -0.36 4.26
CA VAL A 88 18.36 -0.66 4.52
C VAL A 88 17.46 0.03 3.51
N ILE A 89 17.68 1.32 3.23
CA ILE A 89 16.89 2.06 2.23
C ILE A 89 17.09 1.48 0.84
N ILE A 90 18.34 1.18 0.45
CA ILE A 90 18.67 0.58 -0.84
C ILE A 90 18.06 -0.81 -0.97
N GLY A 91 18.20 -1.65 0.06
CA GLY A 91 17.63 -2.99 0.13
C GLY A 91 16.12 -2.98 -0.04
N PHE A 92 15.43 -2.09 0.67
CA PHE A 92 13.99 -1.87 0.54
C PHE A 92 13.59 -1.42 -0.87
N CYS A 93 14.31 -0.44 -1.45
CA CYS A 93 14.03 0.03 -2.80
C CYS A 93 14.20 -1.08 -3.85
N ARG A 94 15.19 -1.96 -3.66
CA ARG A 94 15.41 -3.12 -4.53
C ARG A 94 14.30 -4.16 -4.38
N SER A 95 13.84 -4.46 -3.16
CA SER A 95 12.77 -5.43 -2.93
C SER A 95 11.43 -5.00 -3.50
N GLU A 96 11.14 -3.69 -3.51
CA GLU A 96 9.92 -3.13 -4.13
C GLU A 96 10.07 -2.88 -5.65
N GLY A 97 11.23 -3.18 -6.25
CA GLY A 97 11.46 -3.03 -7.69
C GLY A 97 11.77 -1.61 -8.18
N HIS A 98 12.11 -0.69 -7.27
CA HIS A 98 12.37 0.72 -7.57
C HIS A 98 13.76 1.19 -7.08
N PRO A 99 14.86 0.67 -7.61
CA PRO A 99 16.22 0.90 -7.09
C PRO A 99 16.67 2.37 -7.12
N LYS A 100 16.05 3.22 -7.95
CA LYS A 100 16.40 4.65 -8.09
C LYS A 100 15.68 5.58 -7.11
N TYR A 101 14.79 5.05 -6.28
CA TYR A 101 13.90 5.89 -5.45
C TYR A 101 14.47 6.20 -4.06
N ASN A 102 15.61 5.62 -3.71
CA ASN A 102 16.32 5.83 -2.44
C ASN A 102 16.44 7.31 -2.03
N LYS A 103 17.05 8.14 -2.89
CA LYS A 103 17.21 9.59 -2.60
C LYS A 103 15.86 10.28 -2.45
N LYS A 104 14.87 9.92 -3.27
CA LYS A 104 13.54 10.54 -3.27
C LYS A 104 12.78 10.23 -1.99
N LEU A 105 12.80 8.97 -1.56
CA LEU A 105 12.16 8.52 -0.31
C LEU A 105 12.82 9.17 0.90
N PHE A 106 14.16 9.24 0.94
CA PHE A 106 14.88 9.94 2.01
C PHE A 106 14.42 11.39 2.16
N TYR A 107 14.41 12.17 1.07
CA TYR A 107 13.99 13.58 1.15
C TYR A 107 12.50 13.76 1.49
N LEU A 108 11.63 12.81 1.13
CA LEU A 108 10.23 12.85 1.56
C LEU A 108 10.11 12.59 3.07
N LEU A 109 10.82 11.58 3.58
CA LEU A 109 10.83 11.22 4.99
C LEU A 109 11.54 12.26 5.87
N LYS A 110 12.53 12.99 5.35
CA LYS A 110 13.17 14.09 6.07
C LYS A 110 12.22 15.29 6.25
N ASN A 111 11.34 15.55 5.28
CA ASN A 111 10.57 16.80 5.23
C ASN A 111 9.10 16.68 5.67
N LEU A 112 8.49 15.49 5.62
CA LEU A 112 7.06 15.29 5.91
C LEU A 112 6.85 14.70 7.31
N ASP A 113 6.01 15.35 8.12
CA ASP A 113 5.59 14.83 9.45
C ASP A 113 4.59 13.68 9.32
N GLU A 114 3.67 13.79 8.36
CA GLU A 114 2.67 12.77 8.08
C GLU A 114 2.75 12.32 6.62
N ILE A 115 2.84 11.01 6.45
CA ILE A 115 2.89 10.37 5.14
C ILE A 115 1.47 10.01 4.72
N ASN A 116 0.99 10.70 3.68
CA ASN A 116 -0.21 10.36 2.94
C ASN A 116 -0.07 10.86 1.49
N ALA A 117 -0.93 10.39 0.58
CA ALA A 117 -0.83 10.77 -0.83
C ALA A 117 -0.95 12.28 -1.05
N ALA A 118 -1.78 12.98 -0.25
CA ALA A 118 -1.97 14.42 -0.40
C ALA A 118 -0.75 15.23 0.09
N SER A 119 -0.11 14.82 1.19
CA SER A 119 1.09 15.49 1.72
C SER A 119 2.26 15.34 0.74
N VAL A 120 2.43 14.14 0.17
CA VAL A 120 3.42 13.89 -0.90
C VAL A 120 3.12 14.71 -2.15
N THR A 121 1.88 14.73 -2.62
CA THR A 121 1.48 15.53 -3.79
C THR A 121 1.77 17.01 -3.58
N ASN A 122 1.36 17.58 -2.44
CA ASN A 122 1.60 18.99 -2.13
C ASN A 122 3.11 19.31 -2.07
N HIS A 123 3.91 18.44 -1.47
CA HIS A 123 5.35 18.62 -1.39
C HIS A 123 6.02 18.59 -2.76
N LEU A 124 5.66 17.61 -3.59
CA LEU A 124 6.23 17.45 -4.93
C LEU A 124 5.75 18.52 -5.90
N GLN A 125 4.49 18.94 -5.83
CA GLN A 125 3.96 20.04 -6.65
C GLN A 125 4.71 21.33 -6.36
N ARG A 126 4.92 21.70 -5.09
CA ARG A 126 5.71 22.89 -4.71
C ARG A 126 7.14 22.83 -5.24
N GLN A 127 7.76 21.65 -5.20
CA GLN A 127 9.10 21.46 -5.78
C GLN A 127 9.07 21.61 -7.31
N ALA A 128 8.13 20.96 -7.99
CA ALA A 128 8.01 20.99 -9.44
C ALA A 128 7.73 22.40 -9.96
N THR A 129 6.87 23.17 -9.31
CA THR A 129 6.59 24.56 -9.67
C THR A 129 7.81 25.47 -9.48
N ARG A 130 8.64 25.21 -8.47
CA ARG A 130 9.88 25.97 -8.23
C ARG A 130 10.96 25.69 -9.27
N LEU A 131 11.03 24.43 -9.72
CA LEU A 131 12.03 23.95 -10.68
C LEU A 131 11.53 23.97 -12.14
N SER A 132 10.30 24.43 -12.38
CA SER A 132 9.65 24.43 -13.70
C SER A 132 9.61 23.05 -14.37
N HIS A 133 9.39 21.99 -13.57
CA HIS A 133 9.23 20.62 -14.06
C HIS A 133 7.75 20.25 -14.24
N GLU A 134 7.51 19.15 -14.95
CA GLU A 134 6.17 18.57 -15.09
C GLU A 134 5.58 18.19 -13.73
N LEU A 135 4.26 18.38 -13.60
CA LEU A 135 3.54 18.05 -12.38
C LEU A 135 3.54 16.53 -12.16
N PRO A 136 3.71 16.08 -10.91
CA PRO A 136 3.71 14.65 -10.60
C PRO A 136 2.31 14.06 -10.79
N THR A 137 2.24 12.87 -11.40
CA THR A 137 1.01 12.10 -11.54
C THR A 137 0.51 11.61 -10.17
N ASP A 138 -0.81 11.59 -9.96
CA ASP A 138 -1.41 11.13 -8.69
C ASP A 138 -1.00 9.69 -8.33
N ALA A 139 -0.93 8.79 -9.32
CA ALA A 139 -0.45 7.41 -9.14
C ALA A 139 1.01 7.35 -8.62
N TYR A 140 1.87 8.27 -9.06
CA TYR A 140 3.25 8.35 -8.61
C TYR A 140 3.33 8.83 -7.15
N CYS A 141 2.55 9.84 -6.77
CA CYS A 141 2.46 10.30 -5.39
C CYS A 141 1.91 9.23 -4.45
N ALA A 142 0.90 8.49 -4.89
CA ALA A 142 0.33 7.37 -4.13
C ALA A 142 1.36 6.25 -3.89
N LEU A 143 2.11 5.88 -4.94
CA LEU A 143 3.20 4.89 -4.83
C LEU A 143 4.24 5.34 -3.80
N LEU A 144 4.73 6.58 -3.91
CA LEU A 144 5.73 7.12 -2.98
C LEU A 144 5.22 7.16 -1.54
N ALA A 145 3.96 7.53 -1.32
CA ALA A 145 3.36 7.52 0.01
C ALA A 145 3.33 6.11 0.62
N VAL A 146 2.94 5.10 -0.17
CA VAL A 146 2.95 3.68 0.28
C VAL A 146 4.36 3.20 0.58
N MET A 147 5.33 3.53 -0.27
CA MET A 147 6.73 3.16 -0.07
C MET A 147 7.32 3.81 1.18
N CYS A 148 7.08 5.10 1.41
CA CYS A 148 7.49 5.79 2.63
C CYS A 148 6.89 5.14 3.88
N ALA A 149 5.59 4.83 3.87
CA ALA A 149 4.92 4.20 5.01
C ALA A 149 5.49 2.81 5.34
N LYS A 150 5.80 2.00 4.32
CA LYS A 150 6.48 0.71 4.51
C LYS A 150 7.91 0.88 5.01
N LEU A 151 8.66 1.82 4.44
CA LEU A 151 10.06 2.06 4.80
C LEU A 151 10.20 2.49 6.26
N ILE A 152 9.26 3.30 6.77
CA ILE A 152 9.20 3.64 8.21
C ILE A 152 9.18 2.37 9.05
N GLY A 153 8.25 1.44 8.76
CA GLY A 153 8.14 0.19 9.52
C GLY A 153 9.37 -0.72 9.40
N VAL A 154 10.03 -0.73 8.24
CA VAL A 154 11.29 -1.48 8.05
C VAL A 154 12.41 -0.87 8.91
N VAL A 155 12.58 0.45 8.87
CA VAL A 155 13.61 1.14 9.67
C VAL A 155 13.35 0.94 11.17
N GLU A 156 12.10 1.07 11.62
CA GLU A 156 11.71 0.79 13.02
C GLU A 156 12.06 -0.65 13.43
N HIS A 157 11.82 -1.63 12.55
CA HIS A 157 12.20 -3.00 12.82
C HIS A 157 13.72 -3.16 12.95
N HIS A 158 14.51 -2.52 12.08
CA HIS A 158 15.97 -2.55 12.16
C HIS A 158 16.52 -1.83 13.41
N ILE A 159 15.83 -0.80 13.90
CA ILE A 159 16.13 -0.15 15.18
C ILE A 159 15.81 -1.11 16.33
N ALA A 160 14.64 -1.75 16.34
CA ALA A 160 14.23 -2.68 17.39
C ALA A 160 15.13 -3.92 17.51
N VAL A 161 15.68 -4.39 16.38
CA VAL A 161 16.64 -5.51 16.33
C VAL A 161 18.06 -5.07 16.74
N GLY A 162 18.34 -3.76 16.83
CA GLY A 162 19.65 -3.22 17.19
C GLY A 162 20.65 -3.14 16.02
N ASN A 163 20.18 -3.24 14.77
CA ASN A 163 21.02 -3.09 13.58
C ASN A 163 21.36 -1.60 13.33
N ILE A 164 20.41 -0.73 13.65
CA ILE A 164 20.56 0.72 13.58
C ILE A 164 20.54 1.21 15.02
N GLU A 165 21.53 2.00 15.40
CA GLU A 165 21.56 2.63 16.72
C GLU A 165 20.42 3.66 16.79
N PRO A 166 19.42 3.48 17.68
CA PRO A 166 18.49 4.56 17.95
C PRO A 166 19.31 5.72 18.51
N MET A 167 19.26 6.89 17.87
CA MET A 167 19.77 8.07 18.54
C MET A 167 18.85 8.37 19.72
N GLU A 168 19.43 8.37 20.91
CA GLU A 168 18.87 8.90 22.14
C GLU A 168 18.47 10.36 21.89
N ASN A 169 17.21 10.59 21.51
CA ASN A 169 16.55 11.89 21.61
C ASN A 169 15.65 11.92 22.86
N GLU A 170 15.94 11.10 23.85
CA GLU A 170 15.72 11.48 25.24
C GLU A 170 17.06 12.08 25.68
N GLN A 171 17.30 13.36 25.35
CA GLN A 171 17.86 14.17 26.41
C GLN A 171 16.91 13.95 27.58
N PRO A 172 17.35 13.47 28.76
CA PRO A 172 16.46 13.49 29.91
C PRO A 172 15.92 14.90 29.96
N ASP A 173 14.59 15.05 29.97
CA ASP A 173 13.96 16.35 30.18
C ASP A 173 14.69 16.93 31.39
N PHE A 174 15.57 17.91 31.15
CA PHE A 174 16.26 18.58 32.22
C PHE A 174 15.17 19.43 32.82
N GLU A 175 14.41 18.83 33.73
CA GLU A 175 13.40 19.49 34.52
C GLU A 175 14.14 20.63 35.20
N PHE A 176 13.97 21.83 34.67
CA PHE A 176 14.51 23.03 35.29
C PHE A 176 13.74 23.19 36.59
N ASP A 177 14.27 22.60 37.66
CA ASP A 177 13.76 22.77 39.00
C ASP A 177 14.19 24.16 39.48
N PRO A 178 13.26 25.13 39.58
CA PRO A 178 13.57 26.48 40.02
C PRO A 178 13.99 26.56 41.50
N TYR A 179 13.98 25.43 42.22
CA TYR A 179 14.37 25.30 43.62
C TYR A 179 15.66 24.51 43.86
N ILE A 180 16.45 24.18 42.82
CA ILE A 180 17.86 23.80 43.01
C ILE A 180 18.63 25.07 43.40
N LEU A 181 18.44 25.45 44.65
CA LEU A 181 19.35 26.24 45.47
C LEU A 181 20.05 25.23 46.38
N GLU A 182 20.86 24.34 45.79
CA GLU A 182 21.87 23.66 46.59
C GLU A 182 23.18 24.40 46.39
N GLU A 183 23.48 25.14 47.47
CA GLU A 183 24.74 25.76 47.85
C GLU A 183 26.00 25.01 47.35
N PHE A 184 27.05 25.80 47.12
CA PHE A 184 28.48 25.46 46.91
C PHE A 184 29.02 25.46 45.48
#